data_AF-A0A2S1EP39-F1
#
_entry.id   AF-A0A2S1EP39-F1
#
_cell.length_a   1.000
_cell.length_b   1.000
_cell.length_c   1.000
_cell.angle_alpha   90.00
_cell.angle_beta   90.00
_cell.angle_gamma   90.00
#
_symmetry.space_group_name_H-M   'P 1'
#
loop_
_entity.id
_entity.type
_entity.pdbx_description
1 polymer ?
#
loop_
_entity_poly.entity_id
_entity_poly.type
_entity_poly.pdbx_seq_one_letter_code
_entity_poly.pdbx_strand_id
1 'polypeptide(L)'
;MQVNPTWNYYKAKVKATLSSDKGKAIYRRRKYDVEPVFGHMKRDFGVRRTHLRGQRAVENDTGLTLMAMNLTKLGKLVAQAGTKLIEKGKIRTIISGKSKIMVRILIFRGRSLIVNSQPLIYFYIPETADCKK
;
A
#
# COMPACT_ATOMS: atom_id res chain seq x y z
N MET A 1 28.57 2.52 -56.88
CA MET A 1 27.43 2.13 -56.01
C MET A 1 26.24 3.00 -56.33
N GLN A 2 25.14 2.42 -56.80
CA GLN A 2 23.90 3.16 -57.04
C GLN A 2 23.14 3.29 -55.71
N VAL A 3 22.86 4.51 -55.28
CA VAL A 3 22.23 4.78 -53.97
C VAL A 3 20.77 5.16 -54.19
N ASN A 4 19.85 4.52 -53.47
CA ASN A 4 18.42 4.82 -53.55
C ASN A 4 18.12 6.18 -52.87
N PRO A 5 17.71 7.22 -53.61
CA PRO A 5 17.51 8.56 -53.05
C PRO A 5 16.31 8.63 -52.11
N THR A 6 15.23 7.88 -52.40
CA THR A 6 14.02 7.80 -51.58
C THR A 6 14.33 7.24 -50.18
N TRP A 7 15.18 6.23 -50.12
CA TRP A 7 15.58 5.63 -48.85
C TRP A 7 16.40 6.60 -47.99
N ASN A 8 17.33 7.34 -48.61
CA ASN A 8 18.12 8.36 -47.92
C ASN A 8 17.24 9.48 -47.35
N TYR A 9 16.22 9.90 -48.09
CA TYR A 9 15.25 10.90 -47.62
C TYR A 9 14.57 10.44 -46.32
N TYR A 10 14.00 9.23 -46.28
CA TYR A 10 13.34 8.73 -45.07
C TYR A 10 14.31 8.51 -43.91
N LYS A 11 15.52 8.01 -44.18
CA LYS A 11 16.55 7.85 -43.16
C LYS A 11 16.94 9.19 -42.53
N ALA A 12 17.13 10.23 -43.35
CA ALA A 12 17.41 11.58 -42.88
C ALA A 12 16.25 12.15 -42.05
N LYS A 13 15.00 11.95 -42.51
CA LYS A 13 13.78 12.38 -41.80
C LYS A 13 13.67 11.73 -40.41
N VAL A 14 13.86 10.42 -40.32
CA VAL A 14 13.83 9.68 -39.04
C VAL A 14 14.98 10.13 -38.12
N LYS A 15 16.20 10.29 -38.67
CA LYS A 15 17.36 10.77 -37.91
C LYS A 15 17.12 12.17 -37.35
N ALA A 16 16.60 13.10 -38.14
CA ALA A 16 16.25 14.45 -37.69
C ALA A 16 15.20 14.41 -36.57
N THR A 17 14.16 13.58 -36.74
CA THR A 17 13.09 13.42 -35.75
C THR A 17 13.62 12.88 -34.43
N LEU A 18 14.44 11.83 -34.46
CA LEU A 18 15.04 11.22 -33.25
C LEU A 18 16.09 12.13 -32.59
N SER A 19 16.79 12.96 -33.37
CA SER A 19 17.83 13.86 -32.87
C SER A 19 17.27 15.14 -32.25
N SER A 20 16.02 15.51 -32.57
CA SER A 20 15.33 16.62 -31.93
C SER A 20 15.15 16.37 -30.42
N ASP A 21 15.12 17.42 -29.61
CA ASP A 21 14.98 17.28 -28.16
C ASP A 21 13.64 16.66 -27.76
N LYS A 22 12.56 16.99 -28.49
CA LYS A 22 11.26 16.34 -28.36
C LYS A 22 11.33 14.85 -28.66
N GLY A 23 12.01 14.46 -29.74
CA GLY A 23 12.22 13.06 -30.13
C GLY A 23 13.00 12.28 -29.07
N LYS A 24 14.09 12.86 -28.57
CA LYS A 24 14.89 12.30 -27.47
C LYS A 24 14.07 12.12 -26.19
N ALA A 25 13.23 13.08 -25.83
CA ALA A 25 12.37 13.02 -24.65
C ALA A 25 11.35 11.87 -24.76
N ILE A 26 10.66 11.76 -25.89
CA ILE A 26 9.71 10.67 -26.15
C ILE A 26 10.41 9.31 -26.13
N TYR A 27 11.57 9.21 -26.80
CA TYR A 27 12.34 7.97 -26.83
C TYR A 27 12.80 7.53 -25.43
N ARG A 28 13.25 8.48 -24.60
CA ARG A 28 13.59 8.21 -23.20
C ARG A 28 12.39 7.70 -22.42
N ARG A 29 11.20 8.28 -22.62
CA ARG A 29 9.96 7.85 -21.95
C ARG A 29 9.57 6.42 -22.33
N ARG A 30 9.73 6.03 -23.61
CA ARG A 30 9.44 4.66 -24.08
C ARG A 30 10.26 3.58 -23.37
N LYS A 31 11.50 3.87 -22.98
CA LYS A 31 12.33 2.92 -22.22
C LYS A 31 11.75 2.57 -20.85
N TYR A 32 10.98 3.48 -20.26
CA TYR A 32 10.36 3.27 -18.95
C TYR A 32 8.94 2.74 -19.07
N ASP A 33 8.17 3.23 -20.05
CA ASP A 33 6.75 2.87 -20.14
C ASP A 33 6.53 1.63 -20.99
N VAL A 34 7.19 1.55 -22.15
CA VAL A 34 6.86 0.61 -23.22
C VAL A 34 7.75 -0.63 -23.17
N GLU A 35 9.07 -0.45 -23.07
CA GLU A 35 10.02 -1.56 -23.06
C GLU A 35 9.78 -2.55 -21.90
N PRO A 36 9.46 -2.11 -20.67
CA PRO A 36 9.21 -3.05 -19.58
C PRO A 36 7.97 -3.89 -19.81
N VAL A 37 6.90 -3.33 -20.41
CA VAL A 37 5.69 -4.11 -20.75
C VAL A 37 6.04 -5.25 -21.70
N PHE A 38 6.81 -4.98 -22.76
CA PHE A 38 7.27 -6.04 -23.67
C PHE A 38 8.24 -7.03 -23.00
N GLY A 39 9.09 -6.56 -22.09
CA GLY A 39 9.96 -7.42 -21.28
C GLY A 39 9.17 -8.39 -20.40
N HIS A 40 8.19 -7.88 -19.64
CA HIS A 40 7.29 -8.67 -18.79
C HIS A 40 6.46 -9.66 -19.60
N MET A 41 5.93 -9.23 -20.74
CA MET A 41 5.17 -10.09 -21.64
C MET A 41 5.99 -11.30 -22.09
N LYS A 42 7.27 -11.11 -22.41
CA LYS A 42 8.18 -12.20 -22.81
C LYS A 42 8.68 -13.06 -21.64
N ARG A 43 9.01 -12.43 -20.51
CA ARG A 43 9.64 -13.11 -19.35
C ARG A 43 8.62 -13.82 -18.47
N ASP A 44 7.56 -13.12 -18.10
CA ASP A 44 6.60 -13.59 -17.09
C ASP A 44 5.45 -14.36 -17.75
N PHE A 45 4.98 -13.91 -18.91
CA PHE A 45 3.88 -14.53 -19.65
C PHE A 45 4.35 -15.46 -20.79
N GLY A 46 5.65 -15.46 -21.12
CA GLY A 46 6.20 -16.31 -22.18
C GLY A 46 5.76 -15.95 -23.60
N VAL A 47 5.05 -14.84 -23.81
CA VAL A 47 4.49 -14.45 -25.10
C VAL A 47 5.60 -13.88 -25.99
N ARG A 48 6.13 -14.73 -26.87
CA ARG A 48 7.15 -14.37 -27.87
C ARG A 48 6.61 -14.24 -29.29
N ARG A 49 5.48 -14.91 -29.56
CA ARG A 49 4.77 -14.95 -30.85
C ARG A 49 3.28 -15.06 -30.57
N THR A 50 2.46 -14.55 -31.49
CA THR A 50 1.02 -14.82 -31.44
C THR A 50 0.74 -16.25 -31.87
N HIS A 51 -0.29 -16.85 -31.29
CA HIS A 51 -0.71 -18.20 -31.62
C HIS A 51 -1.63 -18.23 -32.83
N LEU A 52 -2.38 -17.14 -33.04
CA LEU A 52 -3.35 -17.02 -34.12
C LEU A 52 -2.77 -16.31 -35.35
N ARG A 53 -3.38 -16.54 -36.50
CA ARG A 53 -3.07 -15.90 -37.79
C ARG A 53 -4.25 -15.07 -38.28
N GLY A 54 -3.94 -14.02 -39.04
CA GLY A 54 -4.93 -13.03 -39.51
C GLY A 54 -5.07 -11.86 -38.55
N GLN A 55 -5.26 -10.66 -39.10
CA GLN A 55 -5.17 -9.40 -38.36
C GLN A 55 -6.08 -9.36 -37.12
N ARG A 56 -7.37 -9.63 -37.30
CA ARG A 56 -8.35 -9.61 -36.19
C ARG A 56 -8.00 -10.59 -35.06
N ALA A 57 -7.52 -11.77 -35.41
CA ALA A 57 -7.20 -12.80 -34.42
C ALA A 57 -5.93 -12.45 -33.63
N VAL A 58 -4.92 -11.88 -34.30
CA VAL A 58 -3.69 -11.37 -33.69
C VAL A 58 -3.99 -10.20 -32.75
N GLU A 59 -4.87 -9.28 -33.15
CA GLU A 59 -5.33 -8.17 -32.31
C GLU A 59 -6.03 -8.67 -31.04
N ASN A 60 -6.89 -9.69 -31.15
CA ASN A 60 -7.55 -10.29 -29.99
C ASN A 60 -6.57 -11.01 -29.05
N ASP A 61 -5.63 -11.80 -29.59
CA ASP A 61 -4.61 -12.54 -28.82
C ASP A 61 -3.71 -11.58 -28.01
N THR A 62 -3.26 -10.51 -28.67
CA THR A 62 -2.47 -9.46 -28.01
C THR A 62 -3.29 -8.68 -26.99
N GLY A 63 -4.55 -8.36 -27.28
CA GLY A 63 -5.47 -7.69 -26.34
C GLY A 63 -5.70 -8.52 -25.07
N LEU A 64 -5.94 -9.82 -25.21
CA LEU A 64 -6.10 -10.75 -24.08
C LEU A 64 -4.84 -10.81 -23.22
N THR A 65 -3.67 -10.90 -23.85
CA THR A 65 -2.37 -10.89 -23.15
C THR A 65 -2.22 -9.63 -22.30
N LEU A 66 -2.51 -8.45 -22.88
CA LEU A 66 -2.41 -7.17 -22.18
C LEU A 66 -3.43 -7.05 -21.04
N MET A 67 -4.65 -7.56 -21.23
CA MET A 67 -5.65 -7.60 -20.16
C MET A 67 -5.19 -8.48 -19.00
N ALA A 68 -4.65 -9.67 -19.26
CA ALA A 68 -4.12 -10.57 -18.23
C ALA A 68 -2.96 -9.92 -17.44
N MET A 69 -2.08 -9.19 -18.13
CA MET A 69 -1.01 -8.41 -17.49
C MET A 69 -1.56 -7.32 -16.57
N ASN A 70 -2.59 -6.59 -17.01
CA ASN A 70 -3.23 -5.55 -16.20
C ASN A 70 -3.92 -6.14 -14.95
N LEU A 71 -4.63 -7.25 -15.10
CA LEU A 71 -5.24 -7.97 -13.98
C LEU A 71 -4.20 -8.47 -12.97
N THR A 72 -3.05 -8.94 -13.45
CA THR A 72 -1.93 -9.37 -12.58
C THR A 72 -1.38 -8.20 -11.77
N LYS A 73 -1.24 -7.00 -12.38
CA LYS A 73 -0.85 -5.79 -11.65
C LYS A 73 -1.90 -5.41 -10.61
N LEU A 74 -3.19 -5.45 -10.97
CA LEU A 74 -4.28 -5.16 -10.04
C LEU A 74 -4.28 -6.13 -8.84
N GLY A 75 -4.14 -7.43 -9.09
CA GLY A 75 -4.07 -8.45 -8.03
C GLY A 75 -2.90 -8.21 -7.06
N LYS A 76 -1.72 -7.83 -7.58
CA LYS A 76 -0.57 -7.46 -6.75
C LYS A 76 -0.85 -6.24 -5.88
N LEU A 77 -1.50 -5.21 -6.42
CA LEU A 77 -1.88 -4.01 -5.66
C LEU A 77 -2.87 -4.34 -4.55
N VAL A 78 -3.89 -5.15 -4.84
CA VAL A 78 -4.88 -5.59 -3.84
C VAL A 78 -4.23 -6.41 -2.74
N ALA A 79 -3.36 -7.36 -3.08
CA ALA A 79 -2.64 -8.17 -2.09
C ALA A 79 -1.72 -7.31 -1.17
N GLN A 80 -1.02 -6.34 -1.76
CA GLN A 80 -0.20 -5.39 -1.00
C GLN A 80 -1.03 -4.46 -0.12
N ALA A 81 -2.23 -4.06 -0.54
CA ALA A 81 -3.14 -3.27 0.28
C ALA A 81 -3.65 -4.10 1.48
N GLY A 82 -4.06 -5.35 1.25
CA GLY A 82 -4.52 -6.25 2.31
C GLY A 82 -3.46 -6.51 3.39
N THR A 83 -2.21 -6.79 2.99
CA THR A 83 -1.10 -6.98 3.93
C THR A 83 -0.81 -5.74 4.78
N LYS A 84 -0.80 -4.55 4.17
CA LYS A 84 -0.64 -3.27 4.90
C LYS A 84 -1.77 -2.99 5.89
N LEU A 85 -3.01 -3.37 5.56
CA LEU A 85 -4.15 -3.22 6.47
C LEU A 85 -4.02 -4.16 7.67
N ILE A 86 -3.58 -5.40 7.46
CA ILE A 86 -3.34 -6.38 8.53
C ILE A 86 -2.22 -5.90 9.46
N GLU A 87 -1.10 -5.41 8.92
CA GLU A 87 0.00 -4.84 9.71
C GLU A 87 -0.45 -3.64 10.53
N LYS A 88 -1.18 -2.69 9.92
CA LYS A 88 -1.75 -1.54 10.63
C LYS A 88 -2.74 -1.96 11.73
N GLY A 89 -3.56 -2.98 11.47
CA GLY A 89 -4.47 -3.57 12.44
C GLY A 89 -3.74 -4.15 13.65
N LYS A 90 -2.66 -4.92 13.43
CA LYS A 90 -1.80 -5.47 14.48
C LYS A 90 -1.15 -4.38 15.33
N ILE A 91 -0.63 -3.32 14.72
CA ILE A 91 -0.04 -2.19 15.45
C ILE A 91 -1.12 -1.49 16.31
N ARG A 92 -2.31 -1.26 15.74
CA ARG A 92 -3.43 -0.64 16.46
C ARG A 92 -3.89 -1.48 17.65
N THR A 93 -3.99 -2.80 17.53
CA THR A 93 -4.39 -3.68 18.64
C THR A 93 -3.33 -3.71 19.75
N ILE A 94 -2.03 -3.69 19.41
CA ILE A 94 -0.95 -3.58 20.39
C ILE A 94 -1.04 -2.25 21.15
N ILE A 95 -1.23 -1.12 20.44
CA ILE A 95 -1.37 0.20 21.07
C ILE A 95 -2.62 0.26 21.95
N SER A 96 -3.76 -0.25 21.45
CA SER A 96 -5.02 -0.31 22.21
C SER A 96 -4.92 -1.21 23.45
N GLY A 97 -4.21 -2.34 23.37
CA GLY A 97 -3.94 -3.21 24.52
C GLY A 97 -3.08 -2.52 25.57
N LYS A 98 -2.00 -1.85 25.14
CA LYS A 98 -1.12 -1.08 26.04
C LYS A 98 -1.85 0.06 26.74
N SER A 99 -2.69 0.81 26.02
CA SER A 99 -3.47 1.90 26.62
C SER A 99 -4.58 1.39 27.56
N LYS A 100 -5.24 0.26 27.27
CA LYS A 100 -6.18 -0.37 28.21
C LYS A 100 -5.53 -0.85 29.51
N ILE A 101 -4.32 -1.42 29.42
CA ILE A 101 -3.53 -1.83 30.59
C ILE A 101 -3.11 -0.59 31.40
N MET A 102 -2.63 0.46 30.74
CA MET A 102 -2.22 1.71 31.37
C MET A 102 -3.38 2.39 32.11
N VAL A 103 -4.57 2.45 31.51
CA VAL A 103 -5.79 2.99 32.14
C VAL A 103 -6.19 2.16 33.37
N ARG A 104 -6.11 0.82 33.30
CA ARG A 104 -6.37 -0.05 34.47
C ARG A 104 -5.38 0.19 35.61
N ILE A 105 -4.09 0.37 35.31
CA ILE A 105 -3.06 0.70 36.31
C ILE A 105 -3.34 2.06 36.96
N LEU A 106 -3.74 3.06 36.17
CA LEU A 106 -4.07 4.39 36.66
C LEU A 106 -5.27 4.37 37.63
N ILE A 107 -6.33 3.63 37.29
CA ILE A 107 -7.52 3.45 38.12
C ILE A 107 -7.17 2.72 39.44
N PHE A 108 -6.31 1.69 39.39
CA PHE A 108 -5.89 0.95 40.58
C PHE A 108 -5.06 1.83 41.53
N ARG A 109 -4.12 2.63 41.00
CA ARG A 109 -3.33 3.60 41.77
C ARG A 109 -4.19 4.72 42.39
N GLY A 110 -5.23 5.17 41.69
CA GLY A 110 -6.17 6.17 42.21
C GLY A 110 -7.05 5.67 43.35
N ARG A 111 -7.35 4.36 43.41
CA ARG A 111 -8.15 3.76 44.49
C ARG A 111 -7.42 3.77 45.84
N SER A 112 -6.10 3.60 45.89
CA SER A 112 -5.33 3.68 47.14
C SER A 112 -5.31 5.08 47.77
N LEU A 113 -5.58 6.13 47.00
CA LEU A 113 -5.62 7.51 47.51
C LEU A 113 -6.96 7.90 48.13
N ILE A 114 -8.03 7.14 47.85
CA ILE A 114 -9.38 7.43 48.38
C ILE A 114 -9.62 6.74 49.74
N VAL A 115 -8.84 5.71 50.09
CA VAL A 115 -9.03 4.93 51.33
C VAL A 115 -8.33 5.54 52.56
N ASN A 116 -7.63 6.67 52.41
CA ASN A 116 -6.92 7.33 53.52
C ASN A 116 -7.59 8.62 54.02
N SER A 117 -8.86 8.84 53.69
CA SER A 117 -9.66 9.92 54.29
C SER A 117 -10.52 9.35 55.42
N GLN A 118 -9.91 9.06 56.59
CA GLN A 118 -10.65 8.70 57.81
C GLN A 118 -11.27 9.95 58.44
N PRO A 119 -12.60 10.04 58.65
CA PRO A 119 -13.17 10.94 59.64
C PRO A 119 -13.13 10.25 61.01
N LEU A 120 -12.37 10.82 61.93
CA LEU A 120 -12.37 10.46 63.36
C LEU A 120 -13.69 10.95 63.98
N ILE A 121 -14.69 10.08 64.07
CA ILE A 121 -15.91 10.31 64.86
C ILE A 121 -15.81 9.44 66.11
N TYR A 122 -15.38 10.04 67.23
CA TYR A 122 -15.47 9.43 68.55
C TYR A 122 -16.92 9.51 69.04
N PHE A 123 -17.57 8.36 69.23
CA PHE A 123 -18.81 8.28 70.00
C PHE A 123 -18.45 8.31 71.49
N TYR A 124 -18.90 9.34 72.22
CA TYR A 124 -18.85 9.40 73.68
C TYR A 124 -20.18 8.88 74.23
N ILE A 125 -20.17 7.68 74.81
CA ILE A 125 -21.28 7.13 75.60
C ILE A 125 -20.85 7.19 77.07
N PRO A 126 -21.46 8.02 77.94
CA PRO A 126 -21.25 7.90 79.37
C PRO A 126 -22.32 6.98 79.98
N GLU A 127 -21.85 5.90 80.60
CA GLU A 127 -22.63 4.99 81.44
C GLU A 127 -22.46 5.39 82.92
N THR A 128 -23.62 5.62 83.58
CA THR A 128 -23.97 5.48 85.01
C THR A 128 -23.14 6.12 86.16
N ALA A 129 -23.81 6.97 86.95
CA ALA A 129 -23.73 7.05 88.42
C ALA A 129 -24.90 7.94 88.94
N ASP A 130 -25.93 7.34 89.55
CA ASP A 130 -26.22 7.39 91.00
C ASP A 130 -26.30 8.79 91.63
N CYS A 131 -27.51 9.22 92.03
CA CYS A 131 -27.70 9.90 93.32
C CYS A 131 -29.14 9.83 93.82
N LYS A 132 -29.30 9.00 94.86
CA LYS A 132 -30.21 9.01 96.02
C LYS A 132 -31.27 10.13 96.21
N LYS A 133 -32.43 9.61 96.63
CA LYS A 133 -33.45 10.07 97.63
C LYS A 133 -34.63 10.89 97.13
#